data_AF-A0A2J7R2Y1-F1
#
_entry.id   AF-A0A2J7R2Y1-F1
#
_cell.length_a   1.000
_cell.length_b   1.000
_cell.length_c   1.000
_cell.angle_alpha   90.00
_cell.angle_beta   90.00
_cell.angle_gamma   90.00
#
_symmetry.space_group_name_H-M   'P 1'
#
loop_
_entity.id
_entity.type
_entity.pdbx_description
1 polymer ?
#
loop_
_entity_poly.entity_id
_entity_poly.type
_entity_poly.pdbx_seq_one_letter_code
_entity_poly.pdbx_strand_id
1 'polypeptide(L)'
;MMAYIVYCTPCIEVLAAEGAKMLIEKMQPWQCFLCSDVRPTVNGIITPRHESVILSRITALFSLDKIPLFCGDDLPLSEDGLPLVSSNRKNGLRVLSLFDGISTGLFALDKLQIEVEKYYASEVDGDAINVSKLNFKDKIEYVGPVETLNLRKLKALGRIDLLLGGSPCTELSLANPVRKGLFDTDASGSLFFEYFRVLVTLRMLQGNCMYWLFENTAAMPCSMKATISRYLGRNPTVFDAAWLSAQHRTRLFWGNIPGWGKKVAKCNVKLDDCLIPGLNRIAAVDMIRTVTTNSNSLRQVRKPHPGALRH
;
A
#
# COMPACT_ATOMS: atom_id res chain seq x y z
N MET A 1 17.07 8.19 1.92
CA MET A 1 15.77 8.24 1.24
C MET A 1 15.97 8.90 -0.13
N MET A 2 16.18 8.12 -1.20
CA MET A 2 16.24 8.66 -2.56
C MET A 2 14.81 8.98 -3.00
N ALA A 3 14.31 10.15 -2.62
CA ALA A 3 13.18 10.72 -3.33
C ALA A 3 13.70 11.12 -4.71
N TYR A 4 13.06 10.65 -5.78
CA TYR A 4 13.31 11.10 -7.14
C TYR A 4 12.75 12.52 -7.29
N ILE A 5 13.42 13.50 -6.66
CA ILE A 5 13.04 14.90 -6.73
C ILE A 5 13.61 15.46 -8.01
N VAL A 6 12.71 15.84 -8.91
CA VAL A 6 13.03 16.51 -10.16
C VAL A 6 12.62 17.97 -10.08
N TYR A 7 13.42 18.83 -10.69
CA TYR A 7 13.18 20.26 -10.75
C TYR A 7 12.95 20.63 -12.21
N CYS A 8 11.88 21.38 -12.47
CA CYS A 8 11.57 21.80 -13.83
C CYS A 8 12.62 22.79 -14.33
N THR A 9 13.05 22.67 -15.59
CA THR A 9 14.05 23.60 -16.18
C THR A 9 13.63 25.08 -16.03
N PRO A 10 12.37 25.47 -16.29
CA PRO A 10 11.94 26.85 -16.05
C PRO A 10 12.06 27.29 -14.58
N CYS A 11 11.82 26.37 -13.63
CA CYS A 11 11.93 26.63 -12.21
C CYS A 11 13.39 26.95 -11.83
N ILE A 12 14.34 26.22 -12.41
CA ILE A 12 15.77 26.46 -12.21
C ILE A 12 16.15 27.80 -12.86
N GLU A 13 15.74 28.04 -14.10
CA GLU A 13 16.09 29.28 -14.82
C GLU A 13 15.54 30.55 -14.14
N VAL A 14 14.39 30.46 -13.45
CA VAL A 14 13.77 31.61 -12.77
C VAL A 14 14.21 31.77 -11.31
N LEU A 15 14.35 30.66 -10.55
CA LEU A 15 14.56 30.71 -9.10
C LEU A 15 16.01 30.44 -8.70
N ALA A 16 16.77 29.71 -9.51
CA ALA A 16 18.17 29.41 -9.23
C ALA A 16 19.06 30.60 -9.62
N ALA A 17 20.37 30.49 -9.40
CA ALA A 17 21.30 31.54 -9.83
C ALA A 17 21.35 31.62 -11.36
N GLU A 18 21.69 32.80 -11.91
CA GLU A 18 21.88 32.97 -13.34
C GLU A 18 22.96 31.98 -13.86
N GLY A 19 22.65 31.26 -14.94
CA GLY A 19 23.53 30.22 -15.48
C GLY A 19 23.56 28.89 -14.69
N ALA A 20 22.78 28.75 -13.60
CA ALA A 20 22.76 27.55 -12.77
C ALA A 20 22.42 26.27 -13.56
N LYS A 21 21.53 26.35 -14.56
CA LYS A 21 21.21 25.22 -15.43
C LYS A 21 22.45 24.62 -16.10
N MET A 22 23.26 25.46 -16.76
CA MET A 22 24.47 25.01 -17.43
C MET A 22 25.49 24.42 -16.46
N LEU A 23 25.54 24.93 -15.23
CA LEU A 23 26.40 24.39 -14.18
C LEU A 23 25.92 23.02 -13.72
N ILE A 24 24.62 22.86 -13.46
CA ILE A 24 24.00 21.60 -13.03
C ILE A 24 24.17 20.52 -14.10
N GLU A 25 23.94 20.85 -15.37
CA GLU A 25 24.10 19.90 -16.50
C GLU A 25 25.54 19.36 -16.61
N LYS A 26 26.53 20.17 -16.22
CA LYS A 26 27.95 19.77 -16.21
C LYS A 26 28.37 19.01 -14.94
N MET A 27 27.57 19.00 -13.88
CA MET A 27 27.89 18.32 -12.63
C MET A 27 27.57 16.83 -12.70
N GLN A 28 28.58 15.99 -12.48
CA GLN A 28 28.44 14.54 -12.39
C GLN A 28 29.30 14.00 -11.22
N PRO A 29 28.71 13.55 -10.09
CA PRO A 29 27.28 13.53 -9.78
C PRO A 29 26.73 14.89 -9.33
N TRP A 30 25.52 15.25 -9.77
CA TRP A 30 24.78 16.37 -9.20
C TRP A 30 24.01 15.94 -7.95
N GLN A 31 24.13 16.72 -6.88
CA GLN A 31 23.29 16.60 -5.69
C GLN A 31 22.21 17.68 -5.75
N CYS A 32 20.95 17.28 -5.55
CA CYS A 32 19.85 18.21 -5.66
C CYS A 32 19.84 19.26 -4.55
N PHE A 33 19.07 20.34 -4.72
CA PHE A 33 19.01 21.46 -3.77
C PHE A 33 18.63 21.05 -2.34
N LEU A 34 17.94 19.93 -2.15
CA LEU A 34 17.57 19.40 -0.82
C LEU A 34 18.63 18.48 -0.20
N CYS A 35 19.59 18.00 -1.00
CA CYS A 35 20.61 17.05 -0.56
C CYS A 35 21.99 17.70 -0.39
N SER A 36 22.25 18.81 -1.09
CA SER A 36 23.52 19.53 -1.01
C SER A 36 23.43 20.71 -0.04
N ASP A 37 24.57 21.09 0.52
CA ASP A 37 24.70 22.41 1.15
C ASP A 37 24.38 23.54 0.17
N VAL A 38 23.87 24.66 0.71
CA VAL A 38 23.47 25.82 -0.09
C VAL A 38 24.70 26.45 -0.74
N ARG A 39 24.74 26.46 -2.08
CA ARG A 39 25.81 27.10 -2.86
C ARG A 39 25.28 28.36 -3.53
N PRO A 40 25.77 29.56 -3.19
CA PRO A 40 25.25 30.81 -3.77
C PRO A 40 25.25 30.84 -5.30
N THR A 41 26.24 30.19 -5.92
CA THR A 41 26.42 30.11 -7.38
C THR A 41 25.42 29.22 -8.10
N VAL A 42 24.66 28.38 -7.37
CA VAL A 42 23.70 27.45 -7.97
C VAL A 42 22.30 27.69 -7.40
N ASN A 43 22.17 27.95 -6.10
CA ASN A 43 20.89 28.03 -5.41
C ASN A 43 20.08 29.29 -5.74
N GLY A 44 20.71 30.44 -6.04
CA GLY A 44 19.96 31.69 -6.22
C GLY A 44 19.05 31.98 -5.04
N ILE A 45 17.74 32.10 -5.27
CA ILE A 45 16.73 32.25 -4.20
C ILE A 45 16.23 30.91 -3.63
N ILE A 46 16.59 29.78 -4.23
CA ILE A 46 16.22 28.43 -3.76
C ILE A 46 17.03 28.07 -2.51
N THR A 47 16.41 28.24 -1.35
CA THR A 47 16.97 27.82 -0.07
C THR A 47 16.09 26.75 0.59
N PRO A 48 16.62 25.55 0.88
CA PRO A 48 15.91 24.56 1.68
C PRO A 48 15.55 25.17 3.04
N ARG A 49 14.31 24.98 3.46
CA ARG A 49 13.94 25.27 4.85
C ARG A 49 14.61 24.23 5.76
N HIS A 50 14.80 24.58 7.02
CA HIS A 50 15.24 23.61 8.03
C HIS A 50 14.33 22.37 8.04
N GLU A 51 14.92 21.19 8.23
CA GLU A 51 14.24 19.89 8.13
C GLU A 51 12.97 19.82 9.00
N SER A 52 13.03 20.34 10.23
CA SER A 52 11.88 20.40 11.13
C SER A 52 10.68 21.18 10.56
N VAL A 53 10.95 22.27 9.83
CA VAL A 53 9.91 23.08 9.18
C VAL A 53 9.35 22.38 7.95
N ILE A 54 10.21 21.69 7.18
CA ILE A 54 9.78 20.86 6.05
C ILE A 54 8.85 19.76 6.53
N LEU A 55 9.26 19.00 7.55
CA LEU A 55 8.48 17.91 8.12
C LEU A 55 7.15 18.42 8.67
N SER A 56 7.14 19.50 9.48
CA SER A 56 5.91 20.09 10.00
C SER A 56 4.94 20.51 8.88
N ARG A 57 5.43 21.10 7.79
CA ARG A 57 4.59 21.50 6.66
C ARG A 57 4.09 20.33 5.83
N ILE A 58 4.91 19.29 5.62
CA ILE A 58 4.47 18.06 4.96
C ILE A 58 3.38 17.40 5.82
N THR A 59 3.59 17.33 7.13
CA THR A 59 2.61 16.80 8.09
C THR A 59 1.30 17.57 7.98
N ALA A 60 1.32 18.90 8.03
CA ALA A 60 0.11 19.72 7.84
C ALA A 60 -0.54 19.51 6.46
N LEU A 61 0.24 19.51 5.38
CA LEU A 61 -0.24 19.39 3.99
C LEU A 61 -0.93 18.05 3.72
N PHE A 62 -0.47 16.99 4.38
CA PHE A 62 -1.02 15.65 4.25
C PHE A 62 -1.90 15.27 5.45
N SER A 63 -2.20 16.22 6.34
CA SER A 63 -2.93 16.01 7.60
C SER A 63 -2.41 14.80 8.38
N LEU A 64 -1.08 14.64 8.35
CA LEU A 64 -0.36 13.61 9.09
C LEU A 64 -0.36 13.92 10.58
N ASP A 65 -0.91 15.05 11.06
CA ASP A 65 -1.04 15.34 12.50
C ASP A 65 -1.91 14.28 13.23
N LYS A 66 -2.71 13.50 12.49
CA LYS A 66 -3.47 12.34 12.98
C LYS A 66 -2.71 11.01 12.92
N ILE A 67 -1.47 11.04 12.44
CA ILE A 67 -0.55 9.92 12.33
C ILE A 67 0.65 10.34 13.16
N PRO A 68 1.00 9.67 14.27
CA PRO A 68 2.17 10.08 15.06
C PRO A 68 3.43 9.94 14.20
N LEU A 69 3.78 11.00 13.47
CA LEU A 69 4.89 11.01 12.50
C LEU A 69 6.23 11.19 13.20
N PHE A 70 6.18 11.52 14.48
CA PHE A 70 7.33 11.54 15.36
C PHE A 70 7.13 10.47 16.41
N CYS A 71 7.91 9.40 16.29
CA CYS A 71 8.34 8.66 17.45
C CYS A 71 9.45 9.49 18.10
N GLY A 72 9.02 10.54 18.82
CA GLY A 72 9.85 11.32 19.72
C GLY A 72 9.48 10.94 21.14
N ASP A 73 10.50 10.64 21.92
CA ASP A 73 10.58 10.55 23.38
C ASP A 73 10.15 9.25 24.09
N ASP A 74 9.23 8.43 23.57
CA ASP A 74 8.77 7.19 24.25
C ASP A 74 9.05 5.88 23.47
N LEU A 75 10.11 5.82 22.65
CA LEU A 75 10.54 4.55 22.05
C LEU A 75 11.33 3.73 23.08
N PRO A 76 11.07 2.42 23.27
CA PRO A 76 11.99 1.56 23.99
C PRO A 76 13.35 1.62 23.27
N LEU A 77 14.35 2.09 23.99
CA LEU A 77 15.74 2.12 23.55
C LEU A 77 16.18 0.68 23.24
N SER A 78 17.05 0.49 22.24
CA SER A 78 17.81 -0.75 22.14
C SER A 78 18.66 -0.96 23.41
N GLU A 79 19.18 -2.17 23.67
CA GLU A 79 20.12 -2.39 24.79
C GLU A 79 21.30 -1.40 24.77
N ASP A 80 21.63 -0.86 23.59
CA ASP A 80 22.68 0.12 23.36
C ASP A 80 22.22 1.60 23.46
N GLY A 81 20.99 1.90 23.91
CA GLY A 81 20.56 3.28 24.17
C GLY A 81 20.31 4.15 22.93
N LEU A 82 20.14 3.56 21.74
CA LEU A 82 19.92 4.31 20.50
C LEU A 82 18.43 4.42 20.12
N PRO A 83 17.95 5.61 19.68
CA PRO A 83 16.61 5.76 19.15
C PRO A 83 16.45 4.95 17.86
N LEU A 84 15.41 4.11 17.81
CA LEU A 84 15.10 3.20 16.69
C LEU A 84 14.86 3.91 15.35
N VAL A 85 14.69 5.23 15.32
CA VAL A 85 14.55 6.03 14.11
C VAL A 85 15.78 6.93 13.97
N SER A 86 16.87 6.33 13.51
CA SER A 86 17.97 7.09 12.92
C SER A 86 17.58 7.52 11.51
N SER A 87 17.76 8.80 11.19
CA SER A 87 17.69 9.40 9.85
C SER A 87 18.68 8.79 8.84
N ASN A 88 19.53 7.86 9.29
CA ASN A 88 20.51 7.10 8.51
C ASN A 88 20.08 5.67 8.15
N ARG A 89 18.80 5.43 7.85
CA ARG A 89 18.37 4.10 7.36
C ARG A 89 18.86 3.85 5.95
N LYS A 90 19.98 3.12 5.85
CA LYS A 90 20.51 2.51 4.63
C LYS A 90 19.83 1.18 4.24
N ASN A 91 18.88 0.71 5.05
CA ASN A 91 18.25 -0.60 4.83
C ASN A 91 16.87 -0.45 4.19
N GLY A 92 16.53 -1.40 3.31
CA GLY A 92 15.22 -1.49 2.69
C GLY A 92 14.06 -1.69 3.67
N LEU A 93 12.84 -1.59 3.15
CA LEU A 93 11.60 -1.72 3.90
C LEU A 93 11.41 -3.15 4.43
N ARG A 94 10.97 -3.29 5.69
CA ARG A 94 10.54 -4.58 6.25
C ARG A 94 9.02 -4.64 6.27
N VAL A 95 8.46 -5.59 5.54
CA VAL A 95 7.02 -5.66 5.24
C VAL A 95 6.42 -6.92 5.84
N LEU A 96 5.26 -6.81 6.48
CA LEU A 96 4.41 -7.95 6.85
C LEU A 96 3.10 -7.86 6.07
N SER A 97 2.80 -8.86 5.26
CA SER A 97 1.57 -8.96 4.48
C SER A 97 0.70 -10.10 5.03
N LEU A 98 -0.48 -9.75 5.53
CA LEU A 98 -1.46 -10.71 6.05
C LEU A 98 -2.52 -10.98 5.00
N PHE A 99 -2.87 -12.24 4.77
CA PHE A 99 -3.77 -12.64 3.68
C PHE A 99 -3.19 -12.21 2.32
N ASP A 100 -1.93 -12.59 2.10
CA ASP A 100 -1.09 -12.05 1.02
C ASP A 100 -1.59 -12.42 -0.39
N GLY A 101 -2.29 -13.55 -0.51
CA GLY A 101 -2.70 -14.12 -1.78
C GLY A 101 -1.51 -14.32 -2.70
N ILE A 102 -1.57 -13.73 -3.90
CA ILE A 102 -0.53 -13.82 -4.94
C ILE A 102 0.59 -12.77 -4.78
N SER A 103 0.82 -12.26 -3.56
CA SER A 103 1.89 -11.30 -3.22
C SER A 103 1.87 -10.01 -4.03
N THR A 104 0.66 -9.44 -4.21
CA THR A 104 0.47 -8.17 -4.93
C THR A 104 1.18 -7.01 -4.25
N GLY A 105 1.31 -7.05 -2.91
CA GLY A 105 2.04 -6.03 -2.16
C GLY A 105 3.53 -5.96 -2.55
N LEU A 106 4.20 -7.11 -2.64
CA LEU A 106 5.59 -7.19 -3.09
C LEU A 106 5.73 -6.73 -4.55
N PHE A 107 4.82 -7.18 -5.43
CA PHE A 107 4.78 -6.72 -6.82
C PHE A 107 4.73 -5.19 -6.93
N ALA A 108 3.85 -4.56 -6.16
CA ALA A 108 3.69 -3.11 -6.17
C ALA A 108 4.95 -2.39 -5.68
N LEU A 109 5.60 -2.89 -4.63
CA LEU A 109 6.85 -2.34 -4.12
C LEU A 109 7.99 -2.47 -5.14
N ASP A 110 8.12 -3.63 -5.79
CA ASP A 110 9.09 -3.85 -6.87
C ASP A 110 8.83 -2.88 -8.05
N LYS A 111 7.56 -2.66 -8.44
CA LYS A 111 7.20 -1.68 -9.50
C LYS A 111 7.47 -0.24 -9.12
N LEU A 112 7.35 0.11 -7.84
CA LEU A 112 7.70 1.42 -7.30
C LEU A 112 9.21 1.58 -7.06
N GLN A 113 10.01 0.52 -7.30
CA GLN A 113 11.46 0.49 -7.03
C GLN A 113 11.79 0.86 -5.58
N ILE A 114 10.90 0.47 -4.65
CA ILE A 114 11.15 0.59 -3.21
C ILE A 114 11.93 -0.64 -2.80
N GLU A 115 13.14 -0.43 -2.27
CA GLU A 115 13.96 -1.52 -1.75
C GLU A 115 13.26 -2.19 -0.57
N VAL A 116 13.12 -3.51 -0.63
CA VAL A 116 12.53 -4.34 0.43
C VAL A 116 13.63 -5.23 1.00
N GLU A 117 13.94 -5.05 2.29
CA GLU A 117 14.93 -5.86 2.99
C GLU A 117 14.35 -7.26 3.27
N LYS A 118 13.12 -7.29 3.81
CA LYS A 118 12.41 -8.54 4.13
C LYS A 118 10.93 -8.40 3.86
N TYR A 119 10.35 -9.42 3.25
CA TYR A 119 8.92 -9.53 2.98
C TYR A 119 8.35 -10.78 3.66
N TYR A 120 7.62 -10.57 4.75
CA TYR A 120 6.95 -11.64 5.48
C TYR A 120 5.51 -11.80 4.98
N ALA A 121 5.10 -13.02 4.64
CA ALA A 121 3.75 -13.30 4.14
C ALA A 121 3.02 -14.33 5.01
N SER A 122 1.80 -14.01 5.43
CA SER A 122 0.85 -14.94 6.04
C SER A 122 -0.21 -15.31 5.01
N GLU A 123 -0.10 -16.54 4.49
CA GLU A 123 -1.03 -17.12 3.52
C GLU A 123 -1.18 -18.62 3.81
N VAL A 124 -2.37 -19.15 3.58
CA VAL A 124 -2.74 -20.56 3.81
C VAL A 124 -3.19 -21.26 2.52
N ASP A 125 -3.59 -20.52 1.49
CA ASP A 125 -3.94 -21.07 0.18
C ASP A 125 -2.68 -21.54 -0.55
N GLY A 126 -2.58 -22.86 -0.76
CA GLY A 126 -1.46 -23.49 -1.43
C GLY A 126 -1.26 -23.01 -2.87
N ASP A 127 -2.35 -22.72 -3.60
CA ASP A 127 -2.25 -22.25 -4.99
C ASP A 127 -1.70 -20.83 -5.04
N ALA A 128 -2.17 -19.96 -4.14
CA ALA A 128 -1.66 -18.61 -4.01
C ALA A 128 -0.16 -18.59 -3.65
N ILE A 129 0.24 -19.42 -2.68
CA ILE A 129 1.65 -19.60 -2.30
C ILE A 129 2.49 -20.07 -3.49
N ASN A 130 2.00 -21.03 -4.28
CA ASN A 130 2.71 -21.55 -5.44
C ASN A 130 2.92 -20.47 -6.52
N VAL A 131 1.90 -19.66 -6.80
CA VAL A 131 1.99 -18.52 -7.74
C VAL A 131 3.03 -17.51 -7.24
N SER A 132 3.01 -17.18 -5.96
CA SER A 132 3.97 -16.24 -5.37
C SER A 132 5.41 -16.76 -5.40
N LYS A 133 5.63 -18.04 -5.08
CA LYS A 133 6.96 -18.68 -5.18
C LYS A 133 7.48 -18.70 -6.62
N LEU A 134 6.61 -18.94 -7.61
CA LEU A 134 7.01 -18.90 -9.01
C LEU A 134 7.46 -17.49 -9.44
N ASN A 135 6.73 -16.46 -9.02
CA ASN A 135 6.98 -15.08 -9.43
C ASN A 135 8.11 -14.39 -8.65
N PHE A 136 8.23 -14.67 -7.36
CA PHE A 136 9.14 -13.96 -6.45
C PHE A 136 10.24 -14.84 -5.85
N LYS A 137 10.25 -16.15 -6.14
CA LYS A 137 11.24 -17.12 -5.66
C LYS A 137 11.39 -17.04 -4.14
N ASP A 138 12.63 -16.87 -3.66
CA ASP A 138 12.98 -16.86 -2.24
C ASP A 138 12.89 -15.47 -1.59
N LYS A 139 12.30 -14.47 -2.27
CA LYS A 139 12.13 -13.13 -1.70
C LYS A 139 11.09 -13.07 -0.56
N ILE A 140 10.24 -14.09 -0.42
CA ILE A 140 9.12 -14.11 0.52
C ILE A 140 9.40 -15.11 1.64
N GLU A 141 9.34 -14.64 2.88
CA GLU A 141 9.41 -15.48 4.07
C GLU A 141 8.00 -15.78 4.60
N TYR A 142 7.56 -17.02 4.48
CA TYR A 142 6.21 -17.43 4.90
C TYR A 142 6.15 -17.67 6.40
N VAL A 143 5.23 -16.97 7.09
CA VAL A 143 5.09 -17.01 8.55
C VAL A 143 3.93 -17.91 9.04
N GLY A 144 3.25 -18.56 8.10
CA GLY A 144 2.12 -19.46 8.34
C GLY A 144 0.78 -18.73 8.54
N PRO A 145 -0.24 -19.41 9.07
CA PRO A 145 -1.56 -18.83 9.31
C PRO A 145 -1.50 -17.67 10.32
N VAL A 146 -2.34 -16.65 10.09
CA VAL A 146 -2.33 -15.40 10.85
C VAL A 146 -2.63 -15.60 12.34
N GLU A 147 -3.48 -16.58 12.64
CA GLU A 147 -3.89 -16.99 13.98
C GLU A 147 -2.69 -17.46 14.81
N THR A 148 -1.67 -17.99 14.15
CA THR A 148 -0.46 -18.49 14.81
C THR A 148 0.55 -17.38 15.12
N LEU A 149 0.35 -16.16 14.62
CA LEU A 149 1.23 -15.01 14.81
C LEU A 149 1.06 -14.39 16.22
N ASN A 150 1.51 -15.12 17.22
CA ASN A 150 1.53 -14.65 18.60
C ASN A 150 2.64 -13.61 18.86
N LEU A 151 2.64 -13.03 20.06
CA LEU A 151 3.61 -12.00 20.47
C LEU A 151 5.08 -12.43 20.27
N ARG A 152 5.41 -13.70 20.55
CA ARG A 152 6.79 -14.20 20.38
C ARG A 152 7.20 -14.22 18.92
N LYS A 153 6.33 -14.74 18.04
CA LYS A 153 6.59 -14.74 16.59
C LYS A 153 6.75 -13.32 16.05
N LEU A 154 5.81 -12.42 16.39
CA LEU A 154 5.87 -11.03 15.94
C LEU A 154 7.12 -10.30 16.45
N LYS A 155 7.54 -10.55 17.69
CA LYS A 155 8.81 -10.02 18.22
C LYS A 155 10.03 -10.57 17.46
N ALA A 156 10.01 -11.84 17.09
CA ALA A 156 11.09 -12.48 16.32
C ALA A 156 11.20 -11.95 14.88
N LEU A 157 10.11 -11.47 14.27
CA LEU A 157 10.15 -10.78 12.98
C LEU A 157 10.92 -9.45 13.07
N GLY A 158 11.12 -8.90 14.27
CA GLY A 158 11.74 -7.59 14.48
C GLY A 158 10.83 -6.43 14.04
N ARG A 159 11.43 -5.28 13.77
CA ARG A 159 10.71 -4.07 13.35
C ARG A 159 10.01 -4.24 12.00
N ILE A 160 8.73 -3.91 11.92
CA ILE A 160 7.94 -3.87 10.67
C ILE A 160 7.66 -2.42 10.31
N ASP A 161 8.03 -2.01 9.10
CA ASP A 161 7.82 -0.65 8.62
C ASP A 161 6.52 -0.51 7.82
N LEU A 162 6.03 -1.60 7.21
CA LEU A 162 4.76 -1.64 6.48
C LEU A 162 3.96 -2.92 6.79
N LEU A 163 2.73 -2.77 7.28
CA LEU A 163 1.76 -3.84 7.45
C LEU A 163 0.69 -3.78 6.36
N LEU A 164 0.50 -4.85 5.60
CA LEU A 164 -0.55 -4.97 4.59
C LEU A 164 -1.55 -6.04 5.01
N GLY A 165 -2.79 -5.93 4.57
CA GLY A 165 -3.68 -7.08 4.52
C GLY A 165 -5.06 -6.83 3.93
N GLY A 166 -5.70 -7.91 3.48
CA GLY A 166 -7.07 -7.90 2.98
C GLY A 166 -7.77 -9.19 3.37
N SER A 167 -8.52 -9.17 4.47
CA SER A 167 -9.17 -10.39 4.96
C SER A 167 -10.25 -10.87 3.98
N PRO A 168 -10.51 -12.19 3.90
CA PRO A 168 -11.52 -12.74 3.00
C PRO A 168 -12.88 -12.04 3.15
N CYS A 169 -13.45 -11.60 2.03
CA CYS A 169 -14.67 -10.78 2.03
C CYS A 169 -15.97 -11.58 1.88
N THR A 170 -15.91 -12.91 1.81
CA THR A 170 -17.06 -13.78 1.56
C THR A 170 -18.20 -13.55 2.55
N GLU A 171 -17.88 -13.42 3.84
CA GLU A 171 -18.86 -13.21 4.92
C GLU A 171 -19.23 -11.74 5.13
N LEU A 172 -18.57 -10.83 4.41
CA LEU A 172 -18.79 -9.39 4.50
C LEU A 172 -19.52 -8.84 3.26
N SER A 173 -19.49 -9.59 2.15
CA SER A 173 -20.04 -9.15 0.89
C SER A 173 -21.56 -9.23 0.87
N LEU A 174 -22.20 -8.15 0.42
CA LEU A 174 -23.63 -8.12 0.08
C LEU A 174 -24.00 -9.08 -1.06
N ALA A 175 -23.02 -9.54 -1.85
CA ALA A 175 -23.24 -10.55 -2.86
C ALA A 175 -23.52 -11.95 -2.26
N ASN A 176 -23.17 -12.18 -0.99
CA ASN A 176 -23.46 -13.42 -0.29
C ASN A 176 -24.76 -13.28 0.55
N PRO A 177 -25.85 -13.95 0.17
CA PRO A 177 -27.10 -13.90 0.93
C PRO A 177 -27.03 -14.67 2.26
N VAL A 178 -26.16 -15.68 2.37
CA VAL A 178 -25.99 -16.55 3.56
C VAL A 178 -24.83 -16.09 4.43
N ARG A 179 -24.41 -14.83 4.28
CA ARG A 179 -23.29 -14.27 5.04
C ARG A 179 -23.54 -14.36 6.56
N LYS A 180 -22.50 -14.77 7.28
CA LYS A 180 -22.47 -14.89 8.75
C LYS A 180 -21.99 -13.62 9.43
N GLY A 181 -21.33 -12.73 8.69
CA GLY A 181 -20.86 -11.43 9.19
C GLY A 181 -19.48 -11.51 9.84
N LEU A 182 -19.13 -10.45 10.59
CA LEU A 182 -17.77 -10.24 11.14
C LEU A 182 -17.47 -11.09 12.37
N PHE A 183 -18.48 -11.41 13.18
CA PHE A 183 -18.31 -11.94 14.54
C PHE A 183 -18.50 -13.46 14.66
N ASP A 184 -18.91 -14.14 13.58
CA ASP A 184 -18.98 -15.59 13.58
C ASP A 184 -17.54 -16.14 13.52
N THR A 185 -17.12 -16.79 14.61
CA THR A 185 -15.78 -17.36 14.79
C THR A 185 -15.49 -18.53 13.87
N ASP A 186 -16.55 -19.21 13.40
CA ASP A 186 -16.44 -20.33 12.46
C ASP A 186 -16.43 -19.85 11.00
N ALA A 187 -16.39 -18.53 10.79
CA ALA A 187 -16.49 -17.89 9.49
C ALA A 187 -15.27 -17.01 9.21
N SER A 188 -14.97 -16.82 7.92
CA SER A 188 -13.82 -16.03 7.49
C SER A 188 -13.92 -14.53 7.82
N GLY A 189 -15.09 -14.05 8.26
CA GLY A 189 -15.29 -12.68 8.70
C GLY A 189 -14.50 -12.34 9.96
N SER A 190 -14.29 -13.31 10.85
CA SER A 190 -13.54 -13.14 12.09
C SER A 190 -12.05 -12.83 11.86
N LEU A 191 -11.50 -13.18 10.69
CA LEU A 191 -10.09 -12.93 10.32
C LEU A 191 -9.73 -11.44 10.28
N PHE A 192 -10.71 -10.54 10.16
CA PHE A 192 -10.46 -9.11 10.39
C PHE A 192 -9.89 -8.84 11.79
N PHE A 193 -10.39 -9.54 12.82
CA PHE A 193 -9.90 -9.37 14.18
C PHE A 193 -8.47 -9.87 14.36
N GLU A 194 -8.04 -10.86 13.57
CA GLU A 194 -6.64 -11.29 13.53
C GLU A 194 -5.73 -10.21 12.93
N TYR A 195 -6.15 -9.55 11.85
CA TYR A 195 -5.45 -8.36 11.33
C TYR A 195 -5.33 -7.28 12.42
N PHE A 196 -6.45 -6.96 13.08
CA PHE A 196 -6.48 -5.95 14.13
C PHE A 196 -5.58 -6.32 15.31
N ARG A 197 -5.59 -7.60 15.73
CA ARG A 197 -4.72 -8.14 16.79
C ARG A 197 -3.25 -7.96 16.44
N VAL A 198 -2.84 -8.31 15.23
CA VAL A 198 -1.46 -8.14 14.76
C VAL A 198 -1.08 -6.65 14.71
N LEU A 199 -1.95 -5.79 14.17
CA LEU A 199 -1.72 -4.35 14.11
C LEU A 199 -1.49 -3.75 15.51
N VAL A 200 -2.36 -4.06 16.47
CA VAL A 200 -2.22 -3.58 17.86
C VAL A 200 -0.96 -4.14 18.51
N THR A 201 -0.65 -5.42 18.29
CA THR A 201 0.55 -6.06 18.83
C THR A 201 1.83 -5.41 18.30
N LEU A 202 1.91 -5.14 16.99
CA LEU A 202 3.02 -4.41 16.41
C LEU A 202 3.13 -2.99 16.99
N ARG A 203 2.00 -2.28 17.14
CA ARG A 203 2.01 -0.95 17.78
C ARG A 203 2.51 -0.97 19.22
N MET A 204 2.20 -2.02 19.99
CA MET A 204 2.74 -2.19 21.34
C MET A 204 4.25 -2.45 21.33
N LEU A 205 4.76 -3.17 20.33
CA LEU A 205 6.19 -3.54 20.23
C LEU A 205 7.09 -2.41 19.72
N GLN A 206 6.62 -1.60 18.77
CA GLN A 206 7.45 -0.60 18.08
C GLN A 206 6.82 0.81 18.03
N GLY A 207 5.74 1.05 18.77
CA GLY A 207 4.98 2.29 18.71
C GLY A 207 4.23 2.47 17.38
N ASN A 208 3.81 3.71 17.10
CA ASN A 208 3.12 4.05 15.85
C ASN A 208 4.07 4.29 14.66
N CYS A 209 5.30 3.77 14.75
CA CYS A 209 6.40 3.93 13.80
C CYS A 209 6.28 3.02 12.57
N MET A 210 5.08 2.84 12.03
CA MET A 210 4.77 1.89 10.96
C MET A 210 3.62 2.39 10.08
N TYR A 211 3.74 2.17 8.77
CA TYR A 211 2.61 2.33 7.85
C TYR A 211 1.78 1.05 7.80
N TRP A 212 0.46 1.18 7.66
CA TRP A 212 -0.43 0.05 7.55
C TRP A 212 -1.55 0.32 6.57
N LEU A 213 -2.02 -0.75 5.94
CA LEU A 213 -3.10 -0.74 4.97
C LEU A 213 -3.95 -2.00 5.10
N PHE A 214 -5.25 -1.81 5.30
CA PHE A 214 -6.27 -2.84 5.30
C PHE A 214 -7.25 -2.61 4.15
N GLU A 215 -7.52 -3.65 3.35
CA GLU A 215 -8.43 -3.61 2.20
C GLU A 215 -9.65 -4.52 2.43
N ASN A 216 -10.82 -4.09 1.93
CA ASN A 216 -11.97 -4.97 1.80
C ASN A 216 -12.97 -4.49 0.73
N THR A 217 -13.97 -5.32 0.42
CA THR A 217 -15.03 -5.01 -0.54
C THR A 217 -15.84 -3.77 -0.16
N ALA A 218 -16.17 -2.93 -1.15
CA ALA A 218 -17.10 -1.82 -0.97
C ALA A 218 -18.57 -2.27 -0.89
N ALA A 219 -18.88 -3.45 -1.44
CA ALA A 219 -20.19 -4.06 -1.34
C ALA A 219 -20.35 -4.75 0.03
N MET A 220 -20.35 -3.98 1.11
CA MET A 220 -20.44 -4.43 2.50
C MET A 220 -21.53 -3.63 3.23
N PRO A 221 -22.28 -4.24 4.19
CA PRO A 221 -23.25 -3.49 5.01
C PRO A 221 -22.62 -2.28 5.73
N CYS A 222 -23.37 -1.18 5.80
CA CYS A 222 -22.92 0.04 6.49
C CYS A 222 -22.54 -0.20 7.97
N SER A 223 -23.25 -1.11 8.66
CA SER A 223 -22.93 -1.49 10.03
C SER A 223 -21.56 -2.16 10.16
N MET A 224 -21.22 -3.09 9.25
CA MET A 224 -19.91 -3.75 9.24
C MET A 224 -18.79 -2.77 8.89
N LYS A 225 -19.01 -1.90 7.89
CA LYS A 225 -18.09 -0.82 7.56
C LYS A 225 -17.83 0.09 8.78
N ALA A 226 -18.89 0.45 9.51
CA ALA A 226 -18.78 1.29 10.70
C ALA A 226 -18.01 0.57 11.83
N THR A 227 -18.27 -0.73 12.04
CA THR A 227 -17.52 -1.56 12.98
C THR A 227 -16.03 -1.60 12.65
N ILE A 228 -15.66 -1.96 11.42
CA ILE A 228 -14.25 -1.99 10.97
C ILE A 228 -13.60 -0.62 11.18
N SER A 229 -14.31 0.46 10.81
CA SER A 229 -13.81 1.82 10.96
C SER A 229 -13.61 2.20 12.43
N ARG A 230 -14.47 1.71 13.34
CA ARG A 230 -14.32 1.92 14.78
C ARG A 230 -13.09 1.22 15.34
N TYR A 231 -12.87 -0.05 14.99
CA TYR A 231 -11.69 -0.80 15.42
C TYR A 231 -10.40 -0.19 14.87
N LEU A 232 -10.37 0.18 13.59
CA LEU A 232 -9.20 0.78 12.95
C LEU A 232 -9.00 2.28 13.28
N GLY A 233 -9.95 2.90 13.97
CA GLY A 233 -9.90 4.30 14.40
C GLY A 233 -10.04 5.32 13.26
N ARG A 234 -10.48 4.91 12.07
CA ARG A 234 -10.68 5.81 10.92
C ARG A 234 -11.65 5.26 9.88
N ASN A 235 -12.20 6.15 9.07
CA ASN A 235 -13.06 5.79 7.94
C ASN A 235 -12.22 5.34 6.73
N PRO A 236 -12.77 4.47 5.87
CA PRO A 236 -12.08 4.06 4.65
C PRO A 236 -12.13 5.14 3.58
N THR A 237 -11.18 5.07 2.68
CA THR A 237 -11.28 5.72 1.37
C THR A 237 -11.74 4.70 0.34
N VAL A 238 -12.61 5.15 -0.56
CA VAL A 238 -13.13 4.34 -1.66
C VAL A 238 -12.20 4.48 -2.85
N PHE A 239 -11.77 3.37 -3.43
CA PHE A 239 -11.07 3.34 -4.70
C PHE A 239 -11.77 2.38 -5.66
N ASP A 240 -11.95 2.81 -6.91
CA ASP A 240 -12.42 1.93 -7.98
C ASP A 240 -11.29 1.64 -8.95
N ALA A 241 -11.05 0.36 -9.23
CA ALA A 241 -10.08 -0.06 -10.23
C ALA A 241 -10.41 0.50 -11.63
N ALA A 242 -11.66 0.89 -11.89
CA ALA A 242 -12.08 1.52 -13.14
C ALA A 242 -11.41 2.88 -13.38
N TRP A 243 -10.80 3.48 -12.35
CA TRP A 243 -10.03 4.71 -12.51
C TRP A 243 -8.64 4.46 -13.11
N LEU A 244 -8.13 3.22 -13.06
CA LEU A 244 -6.75 2.90 -13.45
C LEU A 244 -6.65 1.72 -14.42
N SER A 245 -7.74 0.98 -14.64
CA SER A 245 -7.79 -0.27 -15.40
C SER A 245 -9.16 -0.45 -16.07
N ALA A 246 -9.26 -1.40 -16.98
CA ALA A 246 -10.50 -1.75 -17.65
C ALA A 246 -11.47 -2.62 -16.80
N GLN A 247 -11.47 -2.48 -15.46
CA GLN A 247 -12.29 -3.28 -14.55
C GLN A 247 -13.03 -2.44 -13.51
N HIS A 248 -14.35 -2.65 -13.39
CA HIS A 248 -15.13 -2.19 -12.24
C HIS A 248 -14.89 -3.08 -11.02
N ARG A 249 -14.18 -2.52 -10.03
CA ARG A 249 -13.87 -3.19 -8.77
C ARG A 249 -13.68 -2.14 -7.67
N THR A 250 -14.79 -1.68 -7.12
CA THR A 250 -14.79 -0.74 -6.00
C THR A 250 -14.39 -1.44 -4.70
N ARG A 251 -13.44 -0.85 -3.97
CA ARG A 251 -12.88 -1.34 -2.71
C ARG A 251 -12.74 -0.23 -1.68
N LEU A 252 -12.74 -0.64 -0.42
CA LEU A 252 -12.53 0.20 0.75
C LEU A 252 -11.14 -0.05 1.29
N PHE A 253 -10.44 1.03 1.59
CA PHE A 253 -9.11 0.97 2.15
C PHE A 253 -9.00 1.84 3.39
N TRP A 254 -8.53 1.22 4.47
CA TRP A 254 -8.18 1.87 5.73
C TRP A 254 -6.67 1.83 5.88
N GLY A 255 -6.04 2.93 6.26
CA GLY A 255 -4.59 2.94 6.44
C GLY A 255 -4.08 4.30 6.84
N ASN A 256 -2.79 4.42 7.08
CA ASN A 256 -2.11 5.67 7.43
C ASN A 256 -1.02 6.06 6.43
N ILE A 257 -1.04 5.51 5.21
CA ILE A 257 -0.11 5.90 4.15
C ILE A 257 -0.36 7.39 3.79
N PRO A 258 0.68 8.25 3.74
CA PRO A 258 0.53 9.68 3.40
C PRO A 258 -0.09 9.90 2.02
N GLY A 259 -0.84 11.00 1.85
CA GLY A 259 -1.45 11.32 0.55
C GLY A 259 -2.72 10.55 0.22
N TRP A 260 -3.17 9.68 1.12
CA TRP A 260 -4.41 8.92 1.00
C TRP A 260 -5.63 9.83 0.81
N GLY A 261 -6.52 9.51 -0.13
CA GLY A 261 -7.74 10.28 -0.40
C GLY A 261 -7.58 11.48 -1.32
N LYS A 262 -6.37 11.76 -1.84
CA LYS A 262 -6.20 12.72 -2.95
C LYS A 262 -6.74 12.13 -4.25
N LYS A 263 -7.21 13.00 -5.16
CA LYS A 263 -7.75 12.59 -6.47
C LYS A 263 -6.69 11.79 -7.23
N VAL A 264 -7.02 10.54 -7.54
CA VAL A 264 -6.22 9.71 -8.45
C VAL A 264 -6.46 10.20 -9.87
N ALA A 265 -5.39 10.40 -10.64
CA ALA A 265 -5.50 10.67 -12.07
C ALA A 265 -6.15 9.45 -12.75
N LYS A 266 -7.25 9.67 -13.47
CA LYS A 266 -7.96 8.58 -14.13
C LYS A 266 -7.24 8.21 -15.42
N CYS A 267 -6.90 6.93 -15.57
CA CYS A 267 -6.42 6.35 -16.82
C CYS A 267 -7.63 5.84 -17.60
N ASN A 268 -7.77 6.26 -18.87
CA ASN A 268 -8.87 5.83 -19.74
C ASN A 268 -8.51 4.52 -20.44
N VAL A 269 -8.29 3.45 -19.67
CA VAL A 269 -7.91 2.12 -20.19
C VAL A 269 -9.18 1.34 -20.55
N LYS A 270 -9.25 0.82 -21.78
CA LYS A 270 -10.36 -0.01 -22.26
C LYS A 270 -10.00 -1.49 -22.27
N LEU A 271 -11.01 -2.35 -22.30
CA LEU A 271 -10.83 -3.79 -22.34
C LEU A 271 -10.11 -4.24 -23.62
N ASP A 272 -10.36 -3.59 -24.76
CA ASP A 272 -9.65 -3.85 -26.01
C ASP A 272 -8.14 -3.66 -25.86
N ASP A 273 -7.70 -2.66 -25.09
CA ASP A 273 -6.26 -2.41 -24.82
C ASP A 273 -5.61 -3.54 -24.01
N CYS A 274 -6.42 -4.38 -23.36
CA CYS A 274 -5.97 -5.48 -22.52
C CYS A 274 -5.99 -6.84 -23.24
N LEU A 275 -6.51 -6.92 -24.47
CA LEU A 275 -6.57 -8.17 -25.24
C LEU A 275 -5.23 -8.50 -25.88
N ILE A 276 -4.93 -9.80 -26.01
CA ILE A 276 -3.74 -10.27 -26.72
C ILE A 276 -3.88 -9.89 -28.21
N PRO A 277 -2.95 -9.11 -28.79
CA PRO A 277 -2.99 -8.76 -30.20
C PRO A 277 -2.91 -10.00 -31.10
N GLY A 278 -3.55 -9.95 -32.27
CA GLY A 278 -3.42 -10.98 -33.31
C GLY A 278 -4.30 -12.22 -33.14
N LEU A 279 -5.22 -12.22 -32.16
CA LEU A 279 -6.19 -13.31 -31.96
C LEU A 279 -7.61 -13.00 -32.47
N ASN A 280 -7.80 -11.92 -33.24
CA ASN A 280 -9.10 -11.44 -33.75
C ASN A 280 -10.21 -11.35 -32.70
N ARG A 281 -9.85 -11.13 -31.43
CA ARG A 281 -10.81 -10.95 -30.34
C ARG A 281 -11.17 -9.47 -30.23
N ILE A 282 -12.45 -9.19 -30.08
CA ILE A 282 -12.95 -7.83 -29.85
C ILE A 282 -13.69 -7.81 -28.52
N ALA A 283 -13.43 -6.78 -27.71
CA ALA A 283 -14.12 -6.61 -26.44
C ALA A 283 -15.61 -6.36 -26.69
N ALA A 284 -16.48 -7.10 -26.00
CA ALA A 284 -17.92 -6.84 -26.08
C ALA A 284 -18.35 -5.64 -25.21
N VAL A 285 -17.47 -5.18 -24.31
CA VAL A 285 -17.69 -4.10 -23.35
C VAL A 285 -16.40 -3.32 -23.14
N ASP A 286 -16.48 -2.01 -22.89
CA ASP A 286 -15.29 -1.18 -22.59
C ASP A 286 -14.61 -1.59 -21.27
N MET A 287 -15.38 -2.08 -20.29
CA MET A 287 -14.88 -2.47 -18.96
C MET A 287 -15.57 -3.73 -18.46
N ILE A 288 -14.80 -4.64 -17.87
CA ILE A 288 -15.34 -5.84 -17.21
C ILE A 288 -15.83 -5.53 -15.80
N ARG A 289 -16.87 -6.24 -15.35
CA ARG A 289 -17.23 -6.29 -13.92
C ARG A 289 -16.39 -7.33 -13.20
N THR A 290 -16.52 -7.43 -11.88
CA THR A 290 -15.80 -8.44 -11.10
C THR A 290 -16.16 -9.84 -11.59
N VAL A 291 -15.18 -10.54 -12.18
CA VAL A 291 -15.28 -11.94 -12.57
C VAL A 291 -14.81 -12.79 -11.39
N THR A 292 -15.69 -13.61 -10.83
CA THR A 292 -15.33 -14.56 -9.77
C THR A 292 -15.00 -15.91 -10.39
N THR A 293 -13.83 -16.47 -10.09
CA THR A 293 -13.47 -17.83 -10.50
C THR A 293 -14.09 -18.91 -9.61
N ASN A 294 -14.67 -18.54 -8.47
CA ASN A 294 -15.35 -19.48 -7.59
C ASN A 294 -16.65 -19.98 -8.24
N SER A 295 -16.71 -21.28 -8.50
CA SER A 295 -17.84 -22.01 -9.07
C SER A 295 -19.15 -21.70 -8.33
N ASN A 296 -19.09 -21.52 -7.01
CA ASN A 296 -20.26 -21.19 -6.20
C ASN A 296 -20.80 -19.78 -6.49
N SER A 297 -19.93 -18.81 -6.77
CA SER A 297 -20.33 -17.46 -7.17
C SER A 297 -20.85 -17.39 -8.61
N LEU A 298 -20.32 -18.23 -9.51
CA LEU A 298 -20.81 -18.36 -10.89
C LEU A 298 -22.21 -18.99 -10.96
N ARG A 299 -22.53 -19.90 -10.04
CA ARG A 299 -23.86 -20.54 -9.93
C ARG A 299 -24.92 -19.64 -9.30
N GLN A 300 -24.55 -18.50 -8.73
CA GLN A 300 -25.43 -17.65 -7.93
C GLN A 300 -26.16 -16.54 -8.73
N VAL A 301 -25.99 -16.44 -10.06
CA VAL A 301 -26.69 -15.44 -10.87
C VAL A 301 -27.75 -16.07 -11.78
N ARG A 302 -28.99 -15.60 -11.64
CA ARG A 302 -30.07 -15.79 -12.61
C ARG A 302 -29.74 -15.02 -13.90
N LYS A 303 -29.71 -15.77 -15.01
CA LYS A 303 -29.47 -15.42 -16.44
C LYS A 303 -28.00 -15.46 -16.89
N PRO A 304 -27.71 -16.12 -18.02
CA PRO A 304 -26.38 -16.09 -18.64
C PRO A 304 -26.08 -14.67 -19.13
N HIS A 305 -24.93 -14.13 -18.70
CA HIS A 305 -24.39 -12.91 -19.27
C HIS A 305 -23.82 -13.20 -20.66
N PRO A 306 -24.03 -12.34 -21.67
CA PRO A 306 -23.30 -12.46 -22.93
C PRO A 306 -21.80 -12.40 -22.61
N GLY A 307 -21.03 -13.36 -23.12
CA GLY A 307 -19.60 -13.46 -22.85
C GLY A 307 -18.89 -12.13 -23.14
N ALA A 308 -17.87 -11.81 -22.33
CA ALA A 308 -17.13 -10.54 -22.43
C ALA A 308 -16.35 -10.39 -23.77
N LEU A 309 -16.29 -11.45 -24.58
CA LEU A 309 -15.50 -11.56 -25.78
C LEU A 309 -16.38 -12.11 -26.90
N ARG A 310 -16.30 -11.48 -28.07
CA ARG A 310 -16.85 -12.03 -29.31
C ARG A 310 -15.70 -12.62 -30.14
N HIS A 311 -16.00 -13.72 -30.82
CA HIS A 311 -15.13 -14.33 -31.82
C HIS A 311 -15.34 -13.65 -33.16
#